data_AF-A0A3N4KAE4-F1
#
_entry.id   AF-A0A3N4KAE4-F1
#
_cell.length_a   1.000
_cell.length_b   1.000
_cell.length_c   1.000
_cell.angle_alpha   90.00
_cell.angle_beta   90.00
_cell.angle_gamma   90.00
#
_symmetry.space_group_name_H-M   'P 1'
#
loop_
_entity.id
_entity.type
_entity.pdbx_description
1 polymer ?
#
loop_
_entity_poly.entity_id
_entity_poly.type
_entity_poly.pdbx_seq_one_letter_code
_entity_poly.pdbx_strand_id
1 'polypeptide(L)'
;MYVYEYDNTMADQREDHDSGVAVSTAELEKIGVIYHHFDSVEDVNSLASERSYKNRDEIVVSPSAMGDVYEAKVKTFFNEHLHEDEEIRYVLDGTGFFDVRSKDDRWIRIRVEKGDLIILPAGIYHRFTTDSQNYIKAMRLFKDEPKWIALNRDAELDENCFRKSYVQSLVAATS
;
A
#
# COMPACT_ATOMS: atom_id res chain seq x y z
N MET A 1 1.27 9.06 -10.11
CA MET A 1 2.08 8.00 -9.48
C MET A 1 3.52 7.93 -10.02
N TYR A 2 4.50 7.95 -9.11
CA TYR A 2 5.93 7.77 -9.38
C TYR A 2 6.44 6.53 -8.62
N VAL A 3 7.15 5.62 -9.30
CA VAL A 3 7.50 4.28 -8.78
C VAL A 3 8.96 3.95 -9.10
N TYR A 4 9.71 3.47 -8.11
CA TYR A 4 11.14 3.21 -8.23
C TYR A 4 11.61 2.17 -7.20
N GLU A 5 12.79 1.58 -7.43
CA GLU A 5 13.42 0.71 -6.42
C GLU A 5 13.95 1.56 -5.25
N TYR A 6 13.72 1.10 -4.03
CA TYR A 6 14.17 1.76 -2.80
C TYR A 6 15.67 1.59 -2.59
N ASP A 7 16.38 2.65 -2.19
CA ASP A 7 17.85 2.66 -2.08
C ASP A 7 18.44 1.88 -0.89
N ASN A 8 17.60 1.48 0.08
CA ASN A 8 17.97 0.76 1.31
C ASN A 8 18.97 1.49 2.22
N THR A 9 19.05 2.81 2.14
CA THR A 9 19.86 3.60 3.08
C THR A 9 19.20 3.67 4.45
N MET A 10 20.00 3.98 5.48
CA MET A 10 19.55 4.14 6.87
C MET A 10 18.98 5.54 7.17
N ALA A 11 18.71 6.34 6.13
CA ALA A 11 18.11 7.66 6.27
C ALA A 11 16.64 7.56 6.77
N ASP A 12 16.03 8.71 7.05
CA ASP A 12 14.66 8.74 7.55
C ASP A 12 13.70 8.18 6.48
N GLN A 13 12.89 7.18 6.87
CA GLN A 13 11.93 6.50 5.99
C GLN A 13 11.02 7.41 5.16
N ARG A 14 10.78 8.65 5.63
CA ARG A 14 9.93 9.67 5.00
C ARG A 14 10.64 10.42 3.87
N GLU A 15 11.94 10.26 3.69
CA GLU A 15 12.70 10.75 2.53
C GLU A 15 12.33 9.97 1.26
N ASP A 16 12.69 10.43 0.07
CA ASP A 16 12.30 9.74 -1.18
C ASP A 16 12.93 8.35 -1.29
N HIS A 17 14.21 8.17 -0.92
CA HIS A 17 14.93 6.89 -1.06
C HIS A 17 14.94 6.33 -2.50
N ASP A 18 15.03 7.22 -3.49
CA ASP A 18 15.07 6.86 -4.90
C ASP A 18 16.46 6.37 -5.32
N SER A 19 16.57 5.09 -5.68
CA SER A 19 17.81 4.49 -6.18
C SER A 19 18.22 4.97 -7.59
N GLY A 20 17.32 5.68 -8.29
CA GLY A 20 17.45 6.03 -9.71
C GLY A 20 16.96 4.94 -10.67
N VAL A 21 16.49 3.79 -10.15
CA VAL A 21 15.93 2.70 -10.95
C VAL A 21 14.42 2.81 -10.97
N ALA A 22 13.88 3.41 -12.04
CA ALA A 22 12.44 3.52 -12.25
C ALA A 22 11.79 2.15 -12.45
N VAL A 23 10.59 1.98 -11.88
CA VAL A 23 9.76 0.78 -12.02
C VAL A 23 8.47 1.16 -12.74
N SER A 24 8.03 0.35 -13.70
CA SER A 24 6.80 0.63 -14.45
C SER A 24 5.55 0.15 -13.71
N THR A 25 4.40 0.73 -14.02
CA THR A 25 3.10 0.22 -13.55
C THR A 25 2.85 -1.23 -13.96
N ALA A 26 3.32 -1.63 -15.15
CA ALA A 26 3.22 -3.01 -15.61
C ALA A 26 4.01 -4.00 -14.74
N GLU A 27 5.11 -3.57 -14.10
CA GLU A 27 5.83 -4.40 -13.12
C GLU A 27 5.05 -4.54 -11.81
N LEU A 28 4.33 -3.49 -11.39
CA LEU A 28 3.41 -3.56 -10.24
C LEU A 28 2.24 -4.53 -10.50
N GLU A 29 1.66 -4.48 -11.70
CA GLU A 29 0.58 -5.39 -12.10
C GLU A 29 1.03 -6.86 -12.08
N LYS A 30 2.28 -7.15 -12.45
CA LYS A 30 2.87 -8.51 -12.37
C LYS A 30 2.99 -9.05 -10.95
N ILE A 31 2.95 -8.19 -9.94
CA ILE A 31 2.88 -8.54 -8.51
C ILE A 31 1.49 -8.31 -7.91
N GLY A 32 0.48 -8.12 -8.76
CA GLY A 32 -0.93 -8.00 -8.36
C GLY A 32 -1.31 -6.65 -7.75
N VAL A 33 -0.40 -5.67 -7.71
CA VAL A 33 -0.72 -4.30 -7.28
C VAL A 33 -1.47 -3.60 -8.41
N ILE A 34 -2.67 -3.11 -8.10
CA ILE A 34 -3.52 -2.40 -9.07
C ILE A 34 -3.52 -0.91 -8.74
N TYR A 35 -3.42 -0.09 -9.77
CA TYR A 35 -3.41 1.36 -9.67
C TYR A 35 -4.47 1.99 -10.58
N HIS A 36 -5.12 3.03 -10.06
CA HIS A 36 -5.97 3.93 -10.83
C HIS A 36 -5.69 5.38 -10.45
N HIS A 37 -5.87 6.29 -11.41
CA HIS A 37 -6.01 7.71 -11.10
C HIS A 37 -7.47 8.11 -11.32
N PHE A 38 -8.07 8.72 -10.31
CA PHE A 38 -9.47 9.16 -10.34
C PHE A 38 -9.55 10.64 -9.99
N ASP A 39 -10.23 11.41 -10.85
CA ASP A 39 -10.47 12.83 -10.61
C ASP A 39 -11.56 13.06 -9.56
N SER A 40 -12.41 12.06 -9.31
CA SER A 40 -13.58 12.17 -8.46
C SER A 40 -13.85 10.93 -7.62
N VAL A 41 -14.57 11.13 -6.50
CA VAL A 41 -15.09 10.04 -5.68
C VAL A 41 -16.14 9.20 -6.44
N GLU A 42 -16.75 9.74 -7.50
CA GLU A 42 -17.73 9.00 -8.30
C GLU A 42 -17.07 7.87 -9.11
N ASP A 43 -15.85 8.08 -9.59
CA ASP A 43 -15.09 7.03 -10.27
C ASP A 43 -14.70 5.91 -9.27
N VAL A 44 -14.37 6.30 -8.03
CA VAL A 44 -14.15 5.36 -6.92
C VAL A 44 -15.43 4.56 -6.59
N ASN A 45 -16.61 5.19 -6.65
CA ASN A 45 -17.90 4.49 -6.45
C ASN A 45 -18.13 3.42 -7.52
N SER A 46 -17.74 3.70 -8.76
CA SER A 46 -17.87 2.76 -9.88
C SER A 46 -16.98 1.54 -9.66
N LEU A 47 -15.70 1.75 -9.32
CA LEU A 47 -14.77 0.67 -8.98
C LEU A 47 -15.24 -0.14 -7.76
N ALA A 48 -15.72 0.55 -6.71
CA ALA A 48 -16.24 -0.10 -5.51
C ALA A 48 -17.43 -1.00 -5.83
N SER A 49 -18.31 -0.58 -6.73
CA SER A 49 -19.46 -1.38 -7.17
C SER A 49 -19.00 -2.62 -7.95
N GLU A 50 -18.06 -2.45 -8.89
CA GLU A 50 -17.50 -3.54 -9.69
C GLU A 50 -16.80 -4.60 -8.82
N ARG A 51 -16.00 -4.15 -7.85
CA ARG A 51 -15.20 -5.03 -6.97
C ARG A 51 -15.90 -5.43 -5.68
N SER A 52 -17.16 -5.03 -5.52
CA SER A 52 -17.99 -5.31 -4.33
C SER A 52 -17.38 -4.81 -3.02
N TYR A 53 -16.81 -3.61 -3.02
CA TYR A 53 -16.36 -2.92 -1.81
C TYR A 53 -17.55 -2.28 -1.09
N LYS A 54 -18.03 -2.95 -0.04
CA LYS A 54 -19.27 -2.58 0.67
C LYS A 54 -19.07 -1.49 1.72
N ASN A 55 -17.86 -1.38 2.26
CA ASN A 55 -17.57 -0.47 3.37
C ASN A 55 -16.46 0.51 3.00
N ARG A 56 -16.53 1.71 3.60
CA ARG A 56 -15.49 2.73 3.48
C ARG A 56 -15.48 3.66 4.69
N ASP A 57 -14.32 4.25 4.94
CA ASP A 57 -14.16 5.37 5.86
C ASP A 57 -13.05 6.31 5.36
N GLU A 58 -12.82 7.42 6.06
CA GLU A 58 -11.72 8.34 5.80
C GLU A 58 -10.75 8.37 6.99
N ILE A 59 -9.46 8.50 6.70
CA ILE A 59 -8.42 8.70 7.69
C ILE A 59 -7.53 9.88 7.31
N VAL A 60 -7.09 10.64 8.31
CA VAL A 60 -6.03 11.65 8.17
C VAL A 60 -4.84 11.17 8.99
N VAL A 61 -3.69 11.00 8.35
CA VAL A 61 -2.43 10.64 8.99
C VAL A 61 -1.54 11.88 8.99
N SER A 62 -1.51 12.57 10.13
CA SER A 62 -0.66 13.73 10.35
C SER A 62 -0.40 13.96 11.85
N PRO A 63 0.66 14.69 12.22
CA PRO A 63 0.88 15.09 13.60
C PRO A 63 -0.31 15.86 14.18
N SER A 64 -0.95 16.73 13.38
CA SER A 64 -2.09 17.54 13.82
C SER A 64 -3.36 16.72 14.06
N ALA A 65 -3.62 15.69 13.24
CA ALA A 65 -4.82 14.86 13.36
C ALA A 65 -4.67 13.76 14.42
N MET A 66 -3.44 13.25 14.63
CA MET A 66 -3.18 12.11 15.51
C MET A 66 -2.54 12.51 16.85
N GLY A 67 -1.98 13.72 16.98
CA GLY A 67 -1.29 14.15 18.20
C GLY A 67 -0.13 13.23 18.58
N ASP A 68 0.02 12.96 19.87
CA ASP A 68 1.16 12.23 20.44
C ASP A 68 1.31 10.79 19.91
N VAL A 69 0.24 10.17 19.39
CA VAL A 69 0.31 8.80 18.86
C VAL A 69 0.83 8.73 17.42
N TYR A 70 1.00 9.86 16.74
CA TYR A 70 1.43 9.92 15.34
C TYR A 70 2.72 9.12 15.09
N GLU A 71 3.78 9.42 15.84
CA GLU A 71 5.10 8.78 15.64
C GLU A 71 5.08 7.27 15.89
N ALA A 72 4.30 6.82 16.88
CA ALA A 72 4.13 5.39 17.14
C ALA A 72 3.33 4.69 16.03
N LYS A 73 2.30 5.36 15.48
CA LYS A 73 1.48 4.83 14.40
C LYS A 73 2.25 4.74 13.09
N VAL A 74 2.98 5.78 12.71
CA VAL A 74 3.79 5.77 11.49
C VAL A 74 4.86 4.67 11.55
N LYS A 75 5.48 4.43 12.71
CA LYS A 75 6.40 3.28 12.90
C LYS A 75 5.70 1.93 12.72
N THR A 76 4.48 1.79 13.24
CA THR A 76 3.71 0.54 13.08
C THR A 76 3.33 0.30 11.63
N PHE A 77 2.89 1.34 10.91
CA PHE A 77 2.58 1.23 9.48
C PHE A 77 3.81 0.93 8.62
N PHE A 78 5.00 1.37 9.06
CA PHE A 78 6.24 1.14 8.34
C PHE A 78 6.91 -0.20 8.64
N ASN A 79 6.47 -0.92 9.68
CA ASN A 79 6.88 -2.30 9.86
C ASN A 79 6.39 -3.13 8.67
N GLU A 80 7.24 -3.97 8.11
CA GLU A 80 6.84 -4.85 7.01
C GLU A 80 5.78 -5.85 7.47
N HIS A 81 4.63 -5.86 6.79
CA HIS A 81 3.49 -6.69 7.15
C HIS A 81 2.71 -7.14 5.90
N LEU A 82 1.74 -8.03 6.12
CA LEU A 82 0.71 -8.38 5.15
C LEU A 82 -0.69 -8.29 5.77
N HIS A 83 -1.69 -8.28 4.90
CA HIS A 83 -3.09 -8.44 5.24
C HIS A 83 -3.68 -9.68 4.55
N GLU A 84 -4.68 -10.27 5.17
CA GLU A 84 -5.45 -11.40 4.61
C GLU A 84 -6.57 -10.93 3.66
N ASP A 85 -6.81 -9.62 3.60
CA ASP A 85 -7.72 -8.95 2.67
C ASP A 85 -6.94 -7.94 1.82
N GLU A 86 -7.55 -7.44 0.74
CA GLU A 86 -6.98 -6.35 -0.04
C GLU A 86 -6.83 -5.08 0.82
N GLU A 87 -5.69 -4.39 0.68
CA GLU A 87 -5.51 -3.04 1.22
C GLU A 87 -5.79 -2.02 0.12
N ILE A 88 -6.95 -1.35 0.21
CA ILE A 88 -7.41 -0.37 -0.78
C ILE A 88 -7.33 1.04 -0.19
N ARG A 89 -6.66 1.96 -0.89
CA ARG A 89 -6.45 3.34 -0.47
C ARG A 89 -6.65 4.29 -1.63
N TYR A 90 -7.56 5.25 -1.47
CA TYR A 90 -7.71 6.38 -2.39
C TYR A 90 -7.27 7.66 -1.69
N VAL A 91 -6.28 8.36 -2.25
CA VAL A 91 -5.72 9.57 -1.66
C VAL A 91 -6.61 10.76 -1.97
N LEU A 92 -7.22 11.33 -0.92
CA LEU A 92 -8.08 12.50 -1.00
C LEU A 92 -7.28 13.81 -0.93
N ASP A 93 -6.16 13.80 -0.21
CA ASP A 93 -5.25 14.94 -0.07
C ASP A 93 -3.88 14.51 0.44
N GLY A 94 -2.86 15.35 0.24
CA GLY A 94 -1.49 15.07 0.68
C GLY A 94 -0.79 13.96 -0.11
N THR A 95 0.26 13.40 0.49
CA THR A 95 1.20 12.47 -0.17
C THR A 95 1.76 11.44 0.81
N GLY A 96 2.21 10.30 0.27
CA GLY A 96 2.87 9.26 1.06
C GLY A 96 3.50 8.18 0.19
N PHE A 97 4.08 7.19 0.85
CA PHE A 97 4.76 6.07 0.22
C PHE A 97 4.15 4.75 0.66
N PHE A 98 3.81 3.91 -0.32
CA PHE A 98 3.64 2.48 -0.13
C PHE A 98 4.90 1.78 -0.65
N ASP A 99 5.53 0.99 0.20
CA ASP A 99 6.61 0.11 -0.26
C ASP A 99 6.07 -1.32 -0.35
N VAL A 100 6.35 -2.01 -1.44
CA VAL A 100 5.95 -3.40 -1.69
C VAL A 100 7.16 -4.25 -2.07
N ARG A 101 7.11 -5.55 -1.77
CA ARG A 101 8.15 -6.49 -2.21
C ARG A 101 7.95 -6.91 -3.66
N SER A 102 9.00 -6.81 -4.46
CA SER A 102 9.07 -7.39 -5.79
C SER A 102 9.13 -8.92 -5.74
N LYS A 103 9.11 -9.59 -6.91
CA LYS A 103 9.30 -11.05 -6.99
C LYS A 103 10.66 -11.51 -6.45
N ASP A 104 11.67 -10.66 -6.56
CA ASP A 104 13.02 -10.91 -6.04
C ASP A 104 13.20 -10.40 -4.60
N ASP A 105 12.09 -10.12 -3.92
CA ASP A 105 12.07 -9.60 -2.55
C ASP A 105 12.79 -8.25 -2.39
N ARG A 106 12.89 -7.44 -3.45
CA ARG A 106 13.40 -6.06 -3.40
C ARG A 106 12.28 -5.08 -3.04
N TRP A 107 12.62 -4.01 -2.34
CA TRP A 107 11.65 -2.94 -2.06
C TRP A 107 11.41 -2.08 -3.30
N ILE A 108 10.15 -1.98 -3.70
CA ILE A 108 9.66 -1.01 -4.69
C ILE A 108 8.86 0.04 -3.92
N ARG A 109 9.25 1.31 -4.05
CA ARG A 109 8.55 2.45 -3.45
C ARG A 109 7.58 3.06 -4.45
N ILE A 110 6.36 3.27 -3.99
CA ILE A 110 5.25 3.85 -4.74
C ILE A 110 4.88 5.16 -4.07
N ARG A 111 5.20 6.30 -4.71
CA ARG A 111 4.73 7.61 -4.27
C ARG A 111 3.29 7.81 -4.74
N VAL A 112 2.40 8.02 -3.79
CA VAL A 112 0.99 8.32 -4.02
C VAL A 112 0.68 9.76 -3.66
N GLU A 113 -0.19 10.37 -4.44
CA GLU A 113 -0.68 11.73 -4.25
C GLU A 113 -2.19 11.80 -4.48
N LYS A 114 -2.80 12.96 -4.20
CA LYS A 114 -4.23 13.18 -4.42
C LYS A 114 -4.71 12.68 -5.78
N GLY A 115 -5.79 11.91 -5.77
CA GLY A 115 -6.37 11.29 -6.97
C GLY A 115 -5.84 9.88 -7.25
N ASP A 116 -4.76 9.45 -6.60
CA ASP A 116 -4.25 8.09 -6.75
C ASP A 116 -5.06 7.10 -5.90
N LEU A 117 -5.50 6.01 -6.51
CA LEU A 117 -6.05 4.82 -5.86
C LEU A 117 -5.09 3.65 -6.06
N ILE A 118 -4.74 2.98 -4.95
CA ILE A 118 -3.93 1.76 -4.95
C ILE A 118 -4.68 0.60 -4.28
N ILE A 119 -4.54 -0.59 -4.85
CA ILE A 119 -5.03 -1.85 -4.29
C ILE A 119 -3.83 -2.78 -4.12
N LEU A 120 -3.50 -3.12 -2.89
CA LEU A 120 -2.51 -4.13 -2.56
C LEU A 120 -3.22 -5.47 -2.36
N PRO A 121 -2.82 -6.56 -3.05
CA PRO A 121 -3.51 -7.84 -2.94
C PRO A 121 -3.25 -8.50 -1.58
N ALA A 122 -4.22 -9.27 -1.09
CA ALA A 122 -4.04 -10.09 0.11
C ALA A 122 -2.75 -10.94 0.01
N GLY A 123 -1.98 -11.01 1.09
CA GLY A 123 -0.74 -11.80 1.17
C GLY A 123 0.52 -11.12 0.62
N ILE A 124 0.44 -9.91 0.06
CA ILE A 124 1.63 -9.13 -0.32
C ILE A 124 2.30 -8.53 0.91
N TYR A 125 3.63 -8.62 0.96
CA TYR A 125 4.40 -7.86 1.94
C TYR A 125 4.52 -6.42 1.51
N HIS A 126 4.13 -5.53 2.40
CA HIS A 126 4.13 -4.10 2.19
C HIS A 126 4.34 -3.33 3.50
N ARG A 127 4.50 -2.02 3.36
CA ARG A 127 4.54 -1.06 4.46
C ARG A 127 4.13 0.32 3.95
N PHE A 128 3.76 1.20 4.87
CA PHE A 128 3.35 2.57 4.56
C PHE A 128 4.11 3.59 5.41
N THR A 129 4.44 4.74 4.83
CA THR A 129 4.85 5.93 5.58
C THR A 129 4.38 7.21 4.89
N THR A 130 4.13 8.26 5.67
CA THR A 130 4.02 9.62 5.12
C THR A 130 5.35 10.05 4.51
N ASP A 131 5.34 11.02 3.61
CA ASP A 131 6.59 11.67 3.19
C ASP A 131 7.00 12.77 4.19
N SER A 132 8.01 13.55 3.82
CA SER A 132 8.52 14.69 4.60
C SER A 132 7.46 15.77 4.93
N GLN A 133 6.33 15.82 4.22
CA GLN A 133 5.22 16.73 4.53
C GLN A 133 4.36 16.24 5.71
N ASN A 134 4.51 14.98 6.12
CA ASN A 134 3.82 14.40 7.27
C ASN A 134 2.29 14.54 7.22
N TYR A 135 1.72 14.47 6.01
CA TYR A 135 0.29 14.66 5.80
C TYR A 135 -0.22 13.81 4.64
N ILE A 136 -1.19 12.95 4.94
CA ILE A 136 -2.04 12.32 3.94
C ILE A 136 -3.46 12.18 4.47
N LYS A 137 -4.44 12.42 3.60
CA LYS A 137 -5.84 12.06 3.81
C LYS A 137 -6.22 10.98 2.81
N ALA A 138 -6.73 9.86 3.28
CA ALA A 138 -7.11 8.75 2.43
C ALA A 138 -8.52 8.25 2.75
N MET A 139 -9.28 7.88 1.71
CA MET A 139 -10.43 7.00 1.82
C MET A 139 -9.94 5.56 1.81
N ARG A 140 -10.39 4.76 2.78
CA ARG A 140 -10.11 3.33 2.86
C ARG A 140 -11.35 2.58 2.43
N LEU A 141 -11.20 1.58 1.57
CA LEU A 141 -12.30 0.74 1.08
C LEU A 141 -12.10 -0.71 1.53
N PHE A 142 -13.21 -1.43 1.72
CA PHE A 142 -13.19 -2.83 2.16
C PHE A 142 -14.29 -3.64 1.48
N LYS A 143 -13.98 -4.90 1.22
CA LYS A 143 -14.95 -5.87 0.69
C LYS A 143 -16.03 -6.23 1.73
N ASP A 144 -15.61 -6.50 2.96
CA ASP A 144 -16.48 -6.83 4.10
C ASP A 144 -16.17 -5.90 5.29
N GLU A 145 -16.61 -6.24 6.51
CA GLU A 145 -16.30 -5.43 7.70
C GLU A 145 -14.78 -5.34 7.90
N PRO A 146 -14.24 -4.15 8.21
CA PRO A 146 -12.80 -3.94 8.20
C PRO A 146 -12.10 -4.76 9.28
N LYS A 147 -11.17 -5.62 8.86
CA LYS A 147 -10.23 -6.32 9.74
C LYS A 147 -8.85 -5.66 9.65
N TRP A 148 -8.50 -4.91 10.70
CA TRP A 148 -7.24 -4.15 10.76
C TRP A 148 -6.05 -4.96 11.29
N ILE A 149 -5.95 -6.24 10.92
CA ILE A 149 -4.90 -7.10 11.43
C ILE A 149 -3.71 -7.05 10.48
N ALA A 150 -2.70 -6.27 10.87
CA ALA A 150 -1.38 -6.31 10.24
C ALA A 150 -0.60 -7.51 10.79
N LEU A 151 -0.29 -8.48 9.92
CA LEU A 151 0.55 -9.62 10.26
C LEU A 151 2.00 -9.26 9.89
N ASN A 152 2.78 -8.86 10.87
CA ASN A 152 4.20 -8.50 10.67
C ASN A 152 4.95 -9.70 10.10
N ARG A 153 5.82 -9.44 9.11
CA ARG A 153 6.57 -10.48 8.42
C ARG A 153 7.35 -11.35 9.41
N ASP A 154 7.09 -12.64 9.32
CA ASP A 154 7.72 -13.71 10.09
C ASP A 154 7.76 -14.98 9.22
N ALA A 155 8.71 -15.88 9.48
CA ALA A 155 8.84 -17.14 8.72
C ALA A 155 7.59 -18.03 8.83
N GLU A 156 6.85 -17.96 9.95
CA GLU A 156 5.60 -18.70 10.12
C GLU A 156 4.49 -18.24 9.15
N LEU A 157 4.57 -16.99 8.65
CA LEU A 157 3.59 -16.47 7.69
C LEU A 157 3.76 -17.04 6.28
N ASP A 158 4.86 -17.73 5.96
CA ASP A 158 4.98 -18.47 4.71
C ASP A 158 3.95 -19.62 4.65
N GLU A 159 3.47 -20.10 5.80
CA GLU A 159 2.42 -21.10 5.91
C GLU A 159 1.00 -20.52 5.85
N ASN A 160 0.84 -19.19 5.94
CA ASN A 160 -0.45 -18.52 5.84
C ASN A 160 -1.11 -18.78 4.47
N CYS A 161 -2.40 -19.11 4.46
CA CYS A 161 -3.10 -19.49 3.23
C CYS A 161 -3.19 -18.35 2.20
N PHE A 162 -3.40 -17.10 2.65
CA PHE A 162 -3.44 -15.93 1.76
C PHE A 162 -2.07 -15.63 1.18
N ARG A 163 -1.00 -15.75 1.99
CA ARG A 163 0.38 -15.63 1.51
C ARG A 163 0.70 -16.69 0.45
N LYS A 164 0.35 -17.95 0.70
CA LYS A 164 0.55 -19.05 -0.26
C LYS A 164 -0.22 -18.82 -1.55
N SER A 165 -1.49 -18.42 -1.47
CA SER A 165 -2.31 -18.10 -2.65
C SER A 165 -1.73 -16.94 -3.45
N TYR A 166 -1.23 -15.90 -2.77
CA TYR A 166 -0.52 -14.79 -3.42
C TYR A 166 0.73 -15.27 -4.15
N VAL A 167 1.61 -16.01 -3.49
CA VAL A 167 2.84 -16.53 -4.13
C VAL A 167 2.51 -17.44 -5.32
N GLN A 168 1.48 -18.28 -5.21
CA GLN A 168 1.03 -19.13 -6.32
C GLN A 168 0.51 -18.31 -7.52
N SER A 169 -0.19 -17.21 -7.28
CA SER A 169 -0.69 -16.35 -8.36
C SER A 169 0.45 -15.70 -9.15
N LEU A 170 1.55 -15.36 -8.49
CA LEU A 170 2.74 -14.78 -9.12
C LEU A 170 3.43 -15.73 -10.11
N VAL A 171 3.40 -17.04 -9.82
CA VAL A 171 3.97 -18.11 -10.67
C VAL A 171 3.07 -18.36 -11.88
N ALA A 172 1.76 -18.40 -11.67
CA ALA A 172 0.77 -18.60 -12.73
C ALA A 172 0.78 -17.45 -13.75
N ALA A 173 0.99 -16.20 -13.32
CA ALA A 173 1.07 -15.04 -14.19
C ALA A 173 2.34 -14.99 -15.07
N THR A 174 3.33 -15.83 -14.81
CA THR A 174 4.59 -15.94 -15.58
C THR A 174 4.68 -17.18 -16.46
N SER A 175 3.65 -18.04 -16.41
CA SER A 175 3.55 -19.28 -17.20
C SER A 175 2.72 -19.04 -18.46
#